data_AF-A0AAU5G1Y9-F1
#
_entry.id   AF-A0AAU5G1Y9-F1
#
_cell.length_a   1.000
_cell.length_b   1.000
_cell.length_c   1.000
_cell.angle_alpha   90.00
_cell.angle_beta   90.00
_cell.angle_gamma   90.00
#
_symmetry.space_group_name_H-M   'P 1'
#
loop_
_entity.id
_entity.type
_entity.pdbx_description
1 polymer ?
#
loop_
_entity_poly.entity_id
_entity_poly.type
_entity_poly.pdbx_seq_one_letter_code
_entity_poly.pdbx_strand_id
1 'polypeptide(L)'
;MSTLRRFPLKNPFTGEGAAWRIAGAAMLVVTVAGQHPFEQFSRFRSKDILSLVPNWRFFAPNPCMHDSHFLYRTVDADGNASPWHDAFTTETRKPQHIVWFPTRRADKGVFDACADILPTLEFGGFEAASRTPGYRMVTEHLRVLIRSRGPVAGEFRGFQFALARATGYDTRHRPELVFVSPFVPLDPQAPGTPLTRTPAKTPEKV
;
A
#
# COMPACT_ATOMS: atom_id res chain seq x y z
N MET A 1 9.62 53.69 -42.16
CA MET A 1 8.35 52.94 -42.00
C MET A 1 8.61 51.48 -42.37
N SER A 2 8.64 50.57 -41.39
CA SER A 2 8.87 49.13 -41.60
C SER A 2 7.53 48.43 -41.79
N THR A 3 7.29 47.90 -42.99
CA THR A 3 6.13 47.04 -43.30
C THR A 3 6.36 45.64 -42.71
N LEU A 4 5.69 45.35 -41.59
CA LEU A 4 5.59 44.00 -41.04
C LEU A 4 4.87 43.09 -42.05
N ARG A 5 5.62 42.17 -42.63
CA ARG A 5 5.12 41.12 -43.54
C ARG A 5 4.25 40.15 -42.72
N ARG A 6 2.93 40.32 -42.77
CA ARG A 6 1.98 39.36 -42.18
C ARG A 6 1.97 38.11 -43.05
N PHE A 7 2.55 37.02 -42.55
CA PHE A 7 2.34 35.70 -43.15
C PHE A 7 0.86 35.31 -42.98
N PRO A 8 0.18 34.82 -44.04
CA PRO A 8 -1.19 34.36 -43.90
C PRO A 8 -1.19 33.14 -42.97
N LEU A 9 -1.85 33.27 -41.82
CA LEU A 9 -2.11 32.16 -40.91
C LEU A 9 -2.98 31.15 -41.65
N LYS A 10 -2.37 30.08 -42.16
CA LYS A 10 -3.11 28.93 -42.70
C LYS A 10 -3.97 28.36 -41.58
N ASN A 11 -5.25 28.12 -41.86
CA ASN A 11 -6.17 27.61 -40.85
C ASN A 11 -5.70 26.23 -40.36
N PRO A 12 -5.32 26.09 -39.07
CA PRO A 12 -4.74 24.86 -38.54
C PRO A 12 -5.73 23.70 -38.51
N PHE A 13 -7.02 23.95 -38.70
CA PHE A 13 -8.10 22.96 -38.70
C PHE A 13 -8.49 22.45 -40.10
N THR A 14 -7.80 22.91 -41.16
CA THR A 14 -8.14 22.54 -42.56
C THR A 14 -6.92 22.07 -43.35
N GLY A 15 -7.16 21.34 -44.44
CA GLY A 15 -6.14 20.81 -45.36
C GLY A 15 -5.67 19.39 -45.02
N GLU A 16 -4.66 18.93 -45.78
CA GLU A 16 -4.07 17.59 -45.60
C GLU A 16 -3.50 17.44 -44.17
N GLY A 17 -3.78 16.28 -43.54
CA GLY A 17 -3.36 16.02 -42.16
C GLY A 17 -4.07 16.86 -41.08
N ALA A 18 -5.18 17.55 -41.38
CA ALA A 18 -5.95 18.28 -40.37
C ALA A 18 -6.46 17.37 -39.24
N ALA A 19 -6.91 16.16 -39.57
CA ALA A 19 -7.35 15.17 -38.58
C ALA A 19 -6.24 14.83 -37.57
N TRP A 20 -5.00 14.64 -38.03
CA TRP A 20 -3.86 14.35 -37.15
C TRP A 20 -3.48 15.53 -36.25
N ARG A 21 -3.56 16.76 -36.78
CA ARG A 21 -3.33 17.98 -35.99
C ARG A 21 -4.37 18.12 -34.87
N ILE A 22 -5.64 17.88 -35.19
CA ILE A 22 -6.75 17.93 -34.22
C ILE A 22 -6.57 16.83 -33.16
N ALA A 23 -6.28 15.59 -33.58
CA ALA A 23 -6.05 14.48 -32.66
C ALA A 23 -4.86 14.76 -31.72
N GLY A 24 -3.73 15.25 -32.24
CA GLY A 24 -2.57 15.62 -31.44
C GLY A 24 -2.86 16.77 -30.47
N ALA A 25 -3.58 17.80 -30.90
CA ALA A 25 -3.98 18.91 -30.04
C ALA A 25 -4.93 18.45 -28.92
N ALA A 26 -5.91 17.61 -29.23
CA ALA A 26 -6.80 17.01 -28.24
C ALA A 26 -6.00 16.17 -27.23
N MET A 27 -5.08 15.33 -27.71
CA MET A 27 -4.21 14.52 -26.86
C MET A 27 -3.35 15.37 -25.93
N LEU A 28 -2.80 16.48 -26.43
CA LEU A 28 -2.02 17.42 -25.63
C LEU A 28 -2.87 18.08 -24.54
N VAL A 29 -4.07 18.58 -24.90
CA VAL A 29 -4.99 19.21 -23.94
C VAL A 29 -5.41 18.23 -22.84
N VAL A 30 -5.75 17.00 -23.21
CA VAL A 30 -6.08 15.93 -22.25
C VAL A 30 -4.89 15.61 -21.36
N THR A 31 -3.68 15.55 -21.92
CA THR A 31 -2.46 15.28 -21.16
C THR A 31 -2.18 16.40 -20.16
N VAL A 32 -2.25 17.67 -20.58
CA VAL A 32 -2.02 18.84 -19.72
C VAL A 32 -3.07 18.93 -18.62
N ALA A 33 -4.35 18.78 -18.96
CA ALA A 33 -5.42 18.73 -17.97
C ALA A 33 -5.21 17.58 -16.96
N GLY A 34 -4.70 16.43 -17.43
CA GLY A 34 -4.34 15.29 -16.59
C GLY A 34 -3.12 15.48 -15.69
N GLN A 35 -2.30 16.51 -15.93
CA GLN A 35 -1.18 16.83 -15.03
C GLN A 35 -1.62 17.69 -13.84
N HIS A 36 -2.90 18.06 -13.74
CA HIS A 36 -3.40 18.87 -12.62
C HIS A 36 -3.09 18.21 -11.26
N PRO A 37 -2.56 18.94 -10.25
CA PRO A 37 -2.11 18.37 -8.98
C PRO A 37 -3.22 17.80 -8.10
N PHE A 38 -4.43 18.35 -8.13
CA PHE A 38 -5.56 17.79 -7.37
C PHE A 38 -6.21 16.57 -8.05
N GLU A 39 -6.30 15.45 -7.33
CA GLU A 39 -6.84 14.16 -7.82
C GLU A 39 -8.30 14.21 -8.24
N GLN A 40 -9.07 15.19 -7.74
CA GLN A 40 -10.46 15.44 -8.17
C GLN A 40 -10.59 15.71 -9.67
N PHE A 41 -9.53 16.22 -10.32
CA PHE A 41 -9.51 16.47 -11.76
C PHE A 41 -9.00 15.26 -12.57
N SER A 42 -8.50 14.20 -11.93
CA SER A 42 -8.05 12.98 -12.59
C SER A 42 -9.13 11.90 -12.72
N ARG A 43 -10.41 12.22 -12.48
CA ARG A 43 -11.53 11.25 -12.60
C ARG A 43 -11.68 10.64 -14.00
N PHE A 44 -11.20 11.30 -15.05
CA PHE A 44 -11.20 10.74 -16.39
C PHE A 44 -10.10 9.67 -16.59
N ARG A 45 -9.05 9.70 -15.78
CA ARG A 45 -7.95 8.73 -15.83
C ARG A 45 -8.36 7.35 -15.32
N SER A 46 -9.38 7.25 -14.45
CA SER A 46 -9.93 5.94 -14.08
C SER A 46 -10.59 5.21 -15.26
N LYS A 47 -10.89 5.93 -16.36
CA LYS A 47 -11.40 5.37 -17.61
C LYS A 47 -10.31 5.12 -18.65
N ASP A 48 -9.07 5.53 -18.39
CA ASP A 48 -7.91 5.29 -19.27
C ASP A 48 -7.32 3.90 -19.01
N ILE A 49 -8.09 2.86 -19.38
CA ILE A 49 -7.75 1.45 -19.13
C ILE A 49 -6.44 1.07 -19.83
N LEU A 50 -6.17 1.67 -20.99
CA LEU A 50 -4.97 1.42 -21.79
C LEU A 50 -3.78 2.31 -21.40
N SER A 51 -3.94 3.20 -20.42
CA SER A 51 -2.89 4.15 -19.99
C SER A 51 -2.31 4.96 -21.15
N LEU A 52 -3.17 5.40 -22.07
CA LEU A 52 -2.77 6.16 -23.25
C LEU A 52 -2.36 7.59 -22.90
N VAL A 53 -2.94 8.17 -21.84
CA VAL A 53 -2.61 9.53 -21.41
C VAL A 53 -1.37 9.50 -20.52
N PRO A 54 -0.25 10.11 -20.95
CA PRO A 54 0.97 10.12 -20.14
C PRO A 54 0.74 10.77 -18.77
N ASN A 55 1.37 10.20 -17.74
CA ASN A 55 1.38 10.78 -16.40
C ASN A 55 2.82 11.15 -16.03
N TRP A 56 3.10 12.45 -15.95
CA TRP A 56 4.42 12.99 -15.62
C TRP A 56 4.44 13.68 -14.25
N ARG A 57 3.43 13.44 -13.41
CA ARG A 57 3.45 13.83 -12.00
C ARG A 57 4.53 13.03 -11.27
N PHE A 58 5.77 13.49 -11.39
CA PHE A 58 6.94 12.88 -10.74
C PHE A 58 7.26 13.53 -9.38
N PHE A 59 6.48 14.55 -8.98
CA PHE A 59 6.61 15.21 -7.70
C PHE A 59 5.43 14.84 -6.82
N ALA A 60 5.62 13.86 -5.95
CA ALA A 60 4.72 13.64 -4.82
C ALA A 60 4.85 14.88 -3.91
N PRO A 61 3.81 15.72 -3.77
CA PRO A 61 3.90 16.95 -2.98
C PRO A 61 4.36 16.68 -1.54
N ASN A 62 3.96 15.52 -1.01
CA ASN A 62 4.50 14.93 0.19
C ASN A 62 5.20 13.62 -0.22
N PRO A 63 6.54 13.57 -0.27
CA PRO A 63 7.26 12.33 -0.53
C PRO A 63 6.96 11.30 0.58
N CYS A 64 7.32 10.04 0.38
CA CYS A 64 7.14 8.99 1.39
C CYS A 64 8.01 9.31 2.62
N MET A 65 7.45 9.99 3.61
CA MET A 65 8.15 10.46 4.81
C MET A 65 8.30 9.38 5.89
N HIS A 66 7.59 8.27 5.73
CA HIS A 66 7.55 7.19 6.72
C HIS A 66 7.73 5.83 6.03
N ASP A 67 8.50 4.97 6.67
CA ASP A 67 8.57 3.55 6.38
C ASP A 67 7.36 2.87 7.01
N SER A 68 6.72 1.98 6.25
CA SER A 68 5.57 1.21 6.70
C SER A 68 6.01 -0.20 7.10
N HIS A 69 5.61 -0.62 8.29
CA HIS A 69 5.98 -1.90 8.88
C HIS A 69 4.74 -2.72 9.22
N PHE A 70 4.71 -3.98 8.81
CA PHE A 70 3.74 -4.93 9.33
C PHE A 70 4.34 -5.67 10.53
N LEU A 71 3.65 -5.56 11.66
CA LEU A 71 3.89 -6.33 12.86
C LEU A 71 2.84 -7.42 12.96
N TYR A 72 3.17 -8.55 13.55
CA TYR A 72 2.20 -9.60 13.85
C TYR A 72 2.41 -10.17 15.24
N ARG A 73 1.35 -10.70 15.82
CA ARG A 73 1.38 -11.48 17.06
C ARG A 73 0.49 -12.70 16.91
N THR A 74 0.90 -13.82 17.48
CA THR A 74 0.07 -15.02 17.52
C THR A 74 -0.82 -15.01 18.75
N VAL A 75 -1.94 -15.72 18.67
CA VAL A 75 -2.83 -15.95 19.81
C VAL A 75 -2.94 -17.45 19.99
N ASP A 76 -2.63 -17.93 21.19
CA ASP A 76 -2.70 -19.33 21.54
C ASP A 76 -4.15 -19.83 21.72
N ALA A 77 -4.29 -21.13 22.01
CA ALA A 77 -5.57 -21.75 22.31
C ALA A 77 -6.17 -21.30 23.66
N ASP A 78 -5.44 -20.60 24.51
CA ASP A 78 -5.94 -20.08 25.80
C ASP A 78 -6.34 -18.59 25.70
N GLY A 79 -6.15 -17.97 24.53
CA GLY A 79 -6.41 -16.57 24.27
C GLY A 79 -5.27 -15.62 24.69
N ASN A 80 -4.10 -16.14 25.07
CA ASN A 80 -2.92 -15.32 25.32
C ASN A 80 -2.27 -14.89 24.01
N ALA A 81 -1.96 -13.60 23.92
CA ALA A 81 -1.27 -13.02 22.77
C ALA A 81 0.25 -13.01 22.99
N SER A 82 1.00 -13.40 21.98
CA SER A 82 2.45 -13.26 21.97
C SER A 82 2.87 -11.79 21.94
N PRO A 83 4.15 -11.48 22.21
CA PRO A 83 4.74 -10.20 21.83
C PRO A 83 4.57 -9.93 20.33
N TRP A 84 4.66 -8.65 19.96
CA TRP A 84 4.69 -8.26 18.55
C TRP A 84 6.03 -8.63 17.90
N HIS A 85 5.96 -9.16 16.69
CA HIS A 85 7.08 -9.56 15.87
C HIS A 85 7.02 -8.88 14.51
N ASP A 86 8.16 -8.55 13.91
CA ASP A 86 8.21 -8.06 12.54
C ASP A 86 7.84 -9.16 11.54
N ALA A 87 6.87 -8.87 10.67
CA ALA A 87 6.44 -9.77 9.61
C ALA A 87 7.42 -9.77 8.43
N PHE A 88 7.96 -8.60 8.10
CA PHE A 88 8.90 -8.40 7.00
C PHE A 88 10.17 -7.75 7.55
N THR A 89 11.24 -8.53 7.63
CA THR A 89 12.56 -8.00 8.02
C THR A 89 13.22 -7.40 6.79
N THR A 90 13.38 -6.08 6.76
CA THR A 90 14.15 -5.41 5.71
C THR A 90 15.63 -5.81 5.81
N GLU A 91 16.22 -6.25 4.69
CA GLU A 91 17.61 -6.65 4.66
C GLU A 91 18.55 -5.44 4.77
N THR A 92 19.62 -5.56 5.55
CA THR A 92 20.67 -4.54 5.61
C THR A 92 21.31 -4.36 4.23
N ARG A 93 21.45 -3.10 3.80
CA ARG A 93 21.99 -2.76 2.48
C ARG A 93 23.44 -3.22 2.36
N LYS A 94 23.75 -3.99 1.32
CA LYS A 94 25.10 -4.45 0.95
C LYS A 94 25.55 -3.78 -0.36
N PRO A 95 26.85 -3.56 -0.60
CA PRO A 95 27.33 -2.95 -1.84
C PRO A 95 26.85 -3.66 -3.12
N GLN A 96 26.72 -4.99 -3.09
CA GLN A 96 26.18 -5.78 -4.21
C GLN A 96 24.75 -5.38 -4.61
N HIS A 97 23.96 -4.80 -3.69
CA HIS A 97 22.60 -4.33 -3.96
C HIS A 97 22.54 -3.12 -4.90
N ILE A 98 23.69 -2.48 -5.19
CA ILE A 98 23.78 -1.44 -6.23
C ILE A 98 23.55 -2.05 -7.61
N VAL A 99 24.13 -3.23 -7.86
CA VAL A 99 24.06 -3.92 -9.15
C VAL A 99 22.85 -4.85 -9.21
N TRP A 100 22.57 -5.56 -8.11
CA TRP A 100 21.51 -6.55 -8.06
C TRP A 100 20.90 -6.67 -6.66
N PHE A 101 19.60 -6.38 -6.53
CA PHE A 101 18.88 -6.44 -5.25
C PHE A 101 17.52 -7.14 -5.43
N PRO A 102 17.51 -8.49 -5.48
CA PRO A 102 16.32 -9.26 -5.85
C PRO A 102 15.22 -9.18 -4.79
N THR A 103 15.58 -9.06 -3.51
CA THR A 103 14.65 -8.98 -2.38
C THR A 103 13.92 -7.64 -2.29
N ARG A 104 14.40 -6.59 -2.98
CA ARG A 104 13.76 -5.26 -3.03
C ARG A 104 12.31 -5.30 -3.54
N ARG A 105 11.98 -6.27 -4.40
CA ARG A 105 10.60 -6.40 -4.90
C ARG A 105 9.63 -6.85 -3.80
N ALA A 106 10.09 -7.65 -2.83
CA ALA A 106 9.29 -8.05 -1.68
C ALA A 106 9.00 -6.86 -0.76
N ASP A 107 10.01 -6.01 -0.50
CA ASP A 107 9.83 -4.75 0.27
C ASP A 107 8.80 -3.82 -0.41
N LYS A 108 8.83 -3.75 -1.75
CA LYS A 108 7.81 -3.01 -2.50
C LYS A 108 6.41 -3.60 -2.31
N GLY A 109 6.27 -4.92 -2.20
CA GLY A 109 4.99 -5.58 -1.94
C GLY A 109 4.34 -5.12 -0.63
N VAL A 110 5.14 -4.89 0.42
CA VAL A 110 4.66 -4.32 1.69
C VAL A 110 4.06 -2.93 1.48
N PHE A 111 4.78 -2.08 0.74
CA PHE A 111 4.31 -0.73 0.43
C PHE A 111 3.03 -0.74 -0.42
N ASP A 112 2.99 -1.57 -1.46
CA ASP A 112 1.82 -1.71 -2.34
C ASP A 112 0.60 -2.20 -1.55
N ALA A 113 0.77 -3.12 -0.59
CA ALA A 113 -0.31 -3.55 0.30
C ALA A 113 -0.79 -2.44 1.24
N CYS A 114 0.11 -1.63 1.80
CA CYS A 114 -0.27 -0.49 2.63
C CYS A 114 -1.04 0.57 1.83
N ALA A 115 -0.60 0.84 0.60
CA ALA A 115 -1.25 1.78 -0.31
C ALA A 115 -2.66 1.35 -0.74
N ASP A 116 -2.94 0.03 -0.71
CA ASP A 116 -4.27 -0.53 -0.98
C ASP A 116 -5.16 -0.55 0.29
N ILE A 117 -4.61 -0.98 1.43
CA ILE A 117 -5.36 -1.14 2.69
C ILE A 117 -5.72 0.20 3.33
N LEU A 118 -4.76 1.12 3.50
CA LEU A 118 -4.96 2.32 4.32
C LEU A 118 -6.02 3.28 3.75
N PRO A 119 -5.99 3.67 2.47
CA PRO A 119 -7.02 4.54 1.92
C PRO A 119 -8.40 3.87 1.97
N THR A 120 -8.47 2.57 1.68
CA THR A 120 -9.73 1.82 1.73
C THR A 120 -10.27 1.73 3.15
N LEU A 121 -9.40 1.62 4.16
CA LEU A 121 -9.78 1.64 5.57
C LEU A 121 -10.33 3.02 5.99
N GLU A 122 -9.68 4.10 5.55
CA GLU A 122 -10.08 5.48 5.87
C GLU A 122 -11.44 5.85 5.25
N PHE A 123 -11.66 5.53 3.97
CA PHE A 123 -12.86 5.95 3.24
C PHE A 123 -13.98 4.90 3.19
N GLY A 124 -13.64 3.61 3.25
CA GLY A 124 -14.58 2.49 3.10
C GLY A 124 -14.74 1.63 4.36
N GLY A 125 -13.99 1.92 5.42
CA GLY A 125 -14.01 1.16 6.66
C GLY A 125 -13.37 -0.24 6.54
N PHE A 126 -13.41 -0.98 7.65
CA PHE A 126 -12.74 -2.29 7.74
C PHE A 126 -13.31 -3.33 6.78
N GLU A 127 -14.62 -3.36 6.56
CA GLU A 127 -15.22 -4.37 5.68
C GLU A 127 -14.69 -4.24 4.25
N ALA A 128 -14.64 -3.02 3.70
CA ALA A 128 -14.06 -2.77 2.38
C ALA A 128 -12.56 -3.10 2.37
N ALA A 129 -11.81 -2.66 3.39
CA ALA A 129 -10.37 -2.92 3.50
C ALA A 129 -10.06 -4.42 3.55
N SER A 130 -10.86 -5.22 4.26
CA SER A 130 -10.69 -6.68 4.38
C SER A 130 -10.85 -7.43 3.05
N ARG A 131 -11.52 -6.81 2.07
CA ARG A 131 -11.75 -7.37 0.73
C ARG A 131 -10.66 -6.99 -0.27
N THR A 132 -9.74 -6.11 0.10
CA THR A 132 -8.68 -5.67 -0.82
C THR A 132 -7.66 -6.79 -1.08
N PRO A 133 -7.06 -6.83 -2.28
CA PRO A 133 -5.96 -7.75 -2.58
C PRO A 133 -4.80 -7.62 -1.59
N GLY A 134 -4.45 -6.40 -1.18
CA GLY A 134 -3.39 -6.13 -0.21
C GLY A 134 -3.66 -6.78 1.14
N TYR A 135 -4.89 -6.67 1.67
CA TYR A 135 -5.25 -7.29 2.95
C TYR A 135 -5.11 -8.81 2.88
N ARG A 136 -5.67 -9.43 1.83
CA ARG A 136 -5.60 -10.88 1.62
C ARG A 136 -4.16 -11.36 1.50
N MET A 137 -3.33 -10.65 0.72
CA MET A 137 -1.92 -10.98 0.54
C MET A 137 -1.17 -11.00 1.87
N VAL A 138 -1.36 -9.97 2.72
CA VAL A 138 -0.73 -9.91 4.04
C VAL A 138 -1.21 -11.05 4.93
N THR A 139 -2.52 -11.34 4.96
CA THR A 139 -3.04 -12.42 5.79
C THR A 139 -2.54 -13.80 5.36
N GLU A 140 -2.49 -14.09 4.06
CA GLU A 140 -1.98 -15.38 3.58
C GLU A 140 -0.47 -15.50 3.78
N HIS A 141 0.27 -14.42 3.55
CA HIS A 141 1.71 -14.39 3.82
C HIS A 141 2.00 -14.70 5.29
N LEU A 142 1.26 -14.08 6.21
CA LEU A 142 1.41 -14.33 7.65
C LEU A 142 1.05 -15.77 8.03
N ARG A 143 0.02 -16.37 7.43
CA ARG A 143 -0.29 -17.79 7.65
C ARG A 143 0.88 -18.69 7.24
N VAL A 144 1.46 -18.46 6.07
CA VAL A 144 2.62 -19.21 5.59
C VAL A 144 3.82 -18.98 6.51
N LEU A 145 4.09 -17.73 6.88
CA LEU A 145 5.20 -17.37 7.76
C LEU A 145 5.08 -18.05 9.13
N ILE A 146 3.92 -17.97 9.78
CA ILE A 146 3.66 -18.57 11.09
C ILE A 146 3.83 -20.09 11.02
N ARG A 147 3.28 -20.75 9.98
CA ARG A 147 3.43 -22.21 9.78
C ARG A 147 4.89 -22.61 9.53
N SER A 148 5.65 -21.79 8.79
CA SER A 148 7.06 -22.08 8.46
C SER A 148 8.01 -21.97 9.65
N ARG A 149 7.67 -21.17 10.68
CA ARG A 149 8.50 -20.98 11.88
C ARG A 149 8.40 -22.14 12.88
N GLY A 150 7.60 -23.17 12.58
CA GLY A 150 7.47 -24.38 13.39
C GLY A 150 6.56 -24.23 14.61
N PRO A 151 6.17 -25.34 15.27
CA PRO A 151 5.31 -25.31 16.44
C PRO A 151 6.11 -24.77 17.64
N VAL A 152 6.07 -23.46 17.86
CA VAL A 152 6.45 -22.87 19.15
C VAL A 152 5.34 -23.27 20.12
N ALA A 153 5.70 -24.00 21.18
CA ALA A 153 4.83 -24.53 22.23
C ALA A 153 3.52 -23.73 22.43
N GLY A 154 2.39 -24.39 22.11
CA GLY A 154 1.03 -23.83 22.14
C GLY A 154 0.43 -23.77 20.74
N GLU A 155 -0.57 -24.60 20.44
CA GLU A 155 -1.28 -24.55 19.14
C GLU A 155 -1.89 -23.15 18.93
N PHE A 156 -1.27 -22.36 18.04
CA PHE A 156 -1.79 -21.03 17.72
C PHE A 156 -3.12 -21.16 16.99
N ARG A 157 -4.17 -20.58 17.54
CA ARG A 157 -5.51 -20.55 16.91
C ARG A 157 -5.56 -19.54 15.77
N GLY A 158 -4.76 -18.47 15.88
CA GLY A 158 -4.74 -17.38 14.92
C GLY A 158 -3.69 -16.34 15.25
N PHE A 159 -3.84 -15.19 14.61
CA PHE A 159 -2.92 -14.09 14.74
C PHE A 159 -3.66 -12.76 14.58
N GLN A 160 -2.99 -11.70 14.98
CA GLN A 160 -3.34 -10.34 14.60
C GLN A 160 -2.13 -9.71 13.94
N PHE A 161 -2.37 -8.79 13.04
CA PHE A 161 -1.32 -7.96 12.48
C PHE A 161 -1.61 -6.50 12.72
N ALA A 162 -0.56 -5.69 12.76
CA ALA A 162 -0.65 -4.26 12.90
C ALA A 162 0.19 -3.58 11.84
N LEU A 163 -0.26 -2.40 11.43
CA LEU A 163 0.49 -1.52 10.55
C LEU A 163 1.05 -0.37 11.37
N ALA A 164 2.36 -0.23 11.36
CA ALA A 164 3.08 0.84 12.02
C ALA A 164 3.80 1.72 10.99
N ARG A 165 3.93 3.00 11.30
CA ARG A 165 4.76 3.96 10.57
C ARG A 165 5.95 4.35 11.42
N ALA A 166 7.14 4.32 10.84
CA ALA A 166 8.36 4.76 11.50
C ALA A 166 9.21 5.60 10.53
N THR A 167 10.13 6.41 11.05
CA THR A 167 10.98 7.31 10.25
C THR A 167 12.36 6.73 9.97
N GLY A 168 12.51 5.40 10.02
CA GLY A 168 13.73 4.67 9.71
C GLY A 168 14.93 5.16 10.55
N TYR A 169 15.80 5.95 9.93
CA TYR A 169 17.02 6.49 10.54
C TYR A 169 16.79 7.73 11.41
N ASP A 170 15.66 8.43 11.23
CA ASP A 170 15.32 9.55 12.10
C ASP A 170 14.65 9.02 13.36
N THR A 171 15.38 8.97 14.47
CA THR A 171 14.88 8.47 15.76
C THR A 171 14.14 9.53 16.58
N ARG A 172 13.99 10.75 16.06
CA ARG A 172 13.31 11.85 16.78
C ARG A 172 11.79 11.66 16.81
N HIS A 173 11.25 10.93 15.84
CA HIS A 173 9.83 10.61 15.77
C HIS A 173 9.61 9.20 16.31
N ARG A 174 8.61 9.06 17.18
CA ARG A 174 8.21 7.75 17.68
C ARG A 174 7.42 7.01 16.60
N PRO A 175 7.58 5.68 16.48
CA PRO A 175 6.74 4.87 15.63
C PRO A 175 5.26 5.03 16.02
N GLU A 176 4.40 5.19 15.02
CA GLU A 176 2.96 5.35 15.17
C GLU A 176 2.26 4.06 14.73
N LEU A 177 1.33 3.55 15.55
CA LEU A 177 0.49 2.43 15.20
C LEU A 177 -0.75 2.96 14.46
N VAL A 178 -0.86 2.64 13.17
CA VAL A 178 -1.93 3.16 12.30
C VAL A 178 -3.15 2.25 12.30
N PHE A 179 -2.93 0.94 12.39
CA PHE A 179 -3.99 -0.05 12.33
C PHE A 179 -3.62 -1.32 13.08
N VAL A 180 -4.62 -1.96 13.71
CA VAL A 180 -4.53 -3.31 14.27
C VAL A 180 -5.70 -4.12 13.72
N SER A 181 -5.39 -5.27 13.12
CA SER A 181 -6.41 -6.17 12.59
C SER A 181 -7.23 -6.79 13.72
N PRO A 182 -8.50 -7.10 13.46
CA PRO A 182 -9.21 -8.11 14.23
C PRO A 182 -8.45 -9.44 14.23
N PHE A 183 -8.89 -10.36 15.08
CA PHE A 183 -8.36 -11.71 15.09
C PHE A 183 -8.55 -12.37 13.71
N VAL A 184 -7.46 -12.91 13.17
CA VAL A 184 -7.45 -13.68 11.93
C VAL A 184 -7.15 -15.13 12.28
N PRO A 185 -8.05 -16.07 11.98
CA PRO A 185 -7.82 -17.47 12.28
C PRO A 185 -6.70 -18.03 11.37
N LEU A 186 -5.87 -18.90 11.95
CA LEU A 186 -4.75 -19.54 11.24
C LEU A 186 -5.26 -20.60 10.25
N ASP A 187 -6.33 -21.30 10.63
CA ASP A 187 -7.16 -22.09 9.74
C ASP A 187 -8.26 -21.19 9.16
N PRO A 188 -8.31 -20.99 7.83
CA PRO A 188 -9.37 -20.21 7.19
C PRO A 188 -10.80 -20.70 7.48
N GLN A 189 -10.97 -21.98 7.85
CA GLN A 189 -12.28 -22.56 8.18
C GLN A 189 -12.66 -22.41 9.67
N ALA A 190 -11.73 -21.97 10.52
CA ALA A 190 -11.99 -21.80 11.95
C ALA A 190 -12.72 -20.48 12.27
N PRO A 191 -13.45 -20.40 13.41
CA PRO A 191 -14.16 -19.19 13.80
C PRO A 191 -13.22 -17.99 13.97
N GLY A 192 -13.62 -16.83 13.43
CA GLY A 192 -12.86 -15.57 13.48
C GLY A 192 -12.91 -14.81 14.81
N THR A 193 -13.42 -15.42 15.88
CA THR A 193 -13.47 -14.80 17.21
C THR A 193 -12.34 -15.35 18.07
N PRO A 194 -11.50 -14.51 18.70
CA PRO A 194 -10.46 -14.99 19.61
C PRO A 194 -11.12 -15.67 20.83
N LEU A 195 -10.41 -16.62 21.47
CA LEU A 195 -10.89 -17.19 22.73
C LEU A 195 -10.79 -16.11 23.81
N THR A 196 -11.88 -15.91 24.55
CA THR A 196 -11.87 -15.03 25.71
C THR A 196 -10.90 -15.62 26.73
N ARG A 197 -9.89 -14.83 27.14
CA ARG A 197 -8.92 -15.22 28.16
C ARG A 197 -9.65 -15.83 29.36
N THR A 198 -9.33 -17.07 29.70
CA THR A 198 -9.75 -17.64 30.98
C THR A 198 -9.06 -16.84 32.10
N PRO A 199 -9.79 -16.21 33.04
CA PRO A 199 -9.15 -15.48 34.12
C PRO A 199 -8.25 -16.44 34.90
N ALA A 200 -7.01 -16.02 35.16
CA ALA A 200 -6.07 -16.80 35.96
C ALA A 200 -6.72 -17.10 37.31
N LYS A 201 -6.77 -18.38 37.71
CA LYS A 201 -7.19 -18.77 39.06
C LYS A 201 -6.33 -17.99 40.06
N THR A 202 -6.95 -17.09 40.80
CA THR A 202 -6.31 -16.40 41.93
C THR A 202 -5.75 -17.47 42.86
N PRO A 203 -4.45 -17.41 43.24
CA PRO A 203 -3.93 -18.34 44.22
C PRO A 203 -4.73 -18.15 45.52
N GLU A 204 -5.35 -19.23 45.97
CA GLU A 204 -6.05 -19.32 47.24
C GLU A 204 -5.03 -18.98 48.33
N LYS A 205 -5.30 -17.91 49.09
CA LYS A 205 -4.45 -17.54 50.23
C LYS A 205 -4.52 -18.69 51.24
N VAL A 206 -3.39 -19.37 51.43
CA VAL A 206 -3.12 -20.26 52.58
C VAL A 206 -2.92 -19.41 53.83
#